data_AF-A0A2E4HE24-F1
#
_entry.id   AF-A0A2E4HE24-F1
#
_cell.length_a   1.000
_cell.length_b   1.000
_cell.length_c   1.000
_cell.angle_alpha   90.00
_cell.angle_beta   90.00
_cell.angle_gamma   90.00
#
_symmetry.space_group_name_H-M   'P 1'
#
loop_
_entity.id
_entity.type
_entity.pdbx_description
1 polymer ?
#
loop_
_entity_poly.entity_id
_entity_poly.type
_entity_poly.pdbx_seq_one_letter_code
_entity_poly.pdbx_strand_id
1 'polypeptide(L)'
;ITVANAKDSDKIDQATLQRYLAEIVWFPTASLSQYVTWEGIDENSAKATLTINNQKGSGIFHFDDTGNFQKFTALRFKDIKDKEPSLWTVTALQTSIRNAVNIPTEVKVEWELETGNWTWLKLKIKEIAYNVEQMPVRKT
;
A
#
# COMPACT_ATOMS: atom_id res chain seq x y z
N ILE A 1 -27.42 -6.70 11.05
CA ILE A 1 -27.07 -6.79 9.62
C ILE A 1 -25.60 -7.13 9.54
N THR A 2 -25.24 -8.25 8.93
CA THR A 2 -23.83 -8.59 8.71
C THR A 2 -23.33 -7.79 7.51
N VAL A 3 -22.39 -6.87 7.74
CA VAL A 3 -21.84 -5.99 6.69
C VAL A 3 -20.70 -6.68 5.92
N ALA A 4 -19.94 -7.56 6.59
CA ALA A 4 -18.96 -8.45 5.96
C ALA A 4 -18.78 -9.70 6.84
N ASN A 5 -18.48 -10.85 6.22
CA ASN A 5 -18.10 -12.07 6.93
C ASN A 5 -17.05 -12.84 6.12
N ALA A 6 -15.79 -12.46 6.31
CA ALA A 6 -14.63 -13.17 5.80
C ALA A 6 -13.74 -13.47 7.01
N LYS A 7 -13.66 -14.74 7.41
CA LYS A 7 -12.82 -15.25 8.50
C LYS A 7 -11.88 -16.31 7.95
N ASP A 8 -10.74 -16.47 8.61
CA ASP A 8 -9.79 -17.57 8.40
C ASP A 8 -9.40 -17.77 6.93
N SER A 9 -8.91 -16.70 6.30
CA SER A 9 -8.55 -16.71 4.89
C SER A 9 -7.17 -16.13 4.65
N ASP A 10 -6.22 -17.00 4.31
CA ASP A 10 -4.86 -16.63 3.94
C ASP A 10 -4.82 -15.59 2.81
N LYS A 11 -5.80 -15.64 1.88
CA LYS A 11 -5.93 -14.67 0.79
C LYS A 11 -6.25 -13.26 1.30
N ILE A 12 -7.17 -13.16 2.27
CA ILE A 12 -7.55 -11.88 2.87
C ILE A 12 -6.44 -11.37 3.77
N ASP A 13 -5.77 -12.25 4.52
CA ASP A 13 -4.60 -11.89 5.34
C ASP A 13 -3.48 -11.34 4.47
N GLN A 14 -3.09 -12.05 3.41
CA GLN A 14 -2.10 -11.59 2.44
C GLN A 14 -2.50 -10.23 1.84
N ALA A 15 -3.73 -10.10 1.36
CA ALA A 15 -4.23 -8.87 0.76
C ALA A 15 -4.27 -7.69 1.74
N THR A 16 -4.40 -7.98 3.04
CA THR A 16 -4.34 -6.99 4.13
C THR A 16 -2.91 -6.54 4.40
N LEU A 17 -1.97 -7.48 4.49
CA LEU A 17 -0.53 -7.19 4.66
C LEU A 17 0.03 -6.40 3.47
N GLN A 18 -0.38 -6.73 2.25
CA GLN A 18 -0.01 -5.99 1.04
C GLN A 18 -0.56 -4.56 1.04
N ARG A 19 -1.79 -4.35 1.52
CA ARG A 19 -2.33 -3.01 1.71
C ARG A 19 -1.51 -2.24 2.73
N TYR A 20 -1.21 -2.83 3.88
CA TYR A 20 -0.36 -2.18 4.89
C TYR A 20 0.97 -1.73 4.28
N LEU A 21 1.65 -2.60 3.52
CA LEU A 21 2.87 -2.24 2.79
C LEU A 21 2.65 -1.03 1.88
N ALA A 22 1.62 -1.03 1.04
CA ALA A 22 1.36 0.09 0.13
C ALA A 22 1.10 1.43 0.87
N GLU A 23 0.57 1.39 2.09
CA GLU A 23 0.24 2.58 2.88
C GLU A 23 1.44 3.13 3.68
N ILE A 24 2.55 2.38 3.83
CA ILE A 24 3.73 2.87 4.57
C ILE A 24 4.40 4.06 3.89
N VAL A 25 4.11 4.33 2.62
CA VAL A 25 4.57 5.54 1.90
C VAL A 25 4.11 6.84 2.57
N TRP A 26 3.03 6.79 3.35
CA TRP A 26 2.59 7.92 4.17
C TRP A 26 3.22 7.95 5.56
N PHE A 27 3.85 6.86 6.00
CA PHE A 27 4.53 6.70 7.29
C PHE A 27 5.91 6.06 7.10
N PRO A 28 6.89 6.74 6.47
CA PRO A 28 8.11 6.10 5.97
C PRO A 28 8.93 5.39 7.05
N THR A 29 8.83 5.80 8.32
CA THR A 29 9.49 5.13 9.44
C THR A 29 9.05 3.67 9.62
N ALA A 30 7.85 3.29 9.17
CA ALA A 30 7.37 1.91 9.18
C ALA A 30 8.19 0.98 8.25
N SER A 31 8.93 1.52 7.28
CA SER A 31 9.83 0.74 6.42
C SER A 31 11.00 0.09 7.18
N LEU A 32 11.36 0.66 8.35
CA LEU A 32 12.44 0.18 9.22
C LEU A 32 11.98 -0.92 10.19
N SER A 33 10.70 -1.31 10.13
CA SER A 33 10.15 -2.36 10.98
C SER A 33 10.89 -3.69 10.78
N GLN A 34 11.23 -4.37 11.88
CA GLN A 34 11.84 -5.71 11.84
C GLN A 34 10.96 -6.77 11.16
N TYR A 35 9.67 -6.49 10.99
CA TYR A 35 8.74 -7.37 10.30
C TYR A 35 8.78 -7.23 8.77
N VAL A 36 9.47 -6.20 8.26
CA VAL A 36 9.63 -5.96 6.83
C VAL A 36 11.04 -6.38 6.41
N THR A 37 11.11 -7.33 5.49
CA THR A 37 12.36 -7.71 4.82
C THR A 37 12.39 -7.14 3.41
N TRP A 38 13.55 -6.64 2.99
CA TRP A 38 13.75 -5.99 1.70
C TRP A 38 14.70 -6.81 0.81
N GLU A 39 14.37 -6.88 -0.47
CA GLU A 39 15.17 -7.49 -1.52
C GLU A 39 15.27 -6.48 -2.67
N GLY A 40 16.48 -5.99 -2.97
CA GLY A 40 16.70 -5.10 -4.11
C GLY A 40 16.51 -5.85 -5.43
N ILE A 41 15.81 -5.23 -6.38
CA ILE A 41 15.58 -5.81 -7.71
C ILE A 41 16.48 -5.13 -8.74
N ASP A 42 16.48 -3.80 -8.75
CA ASP A 42 17.32 -2.94 -9.60
C ASP A 42 17.55 -1.57 -8.92
N GLU A 43 18.09 -0.59 -9.66
CA GLU A 43 18.43 0.74 -9.14
C GLU A 43 17.21 1.51 -8.60
N ASN A 44 16.01 1.22 -9.12
CA ASN A 44 14.80 1.99 -8.82
C ASN A 44 13.67 1.11 -8.27
N SER A 45 13.94 -0.14 -7.89
CA SER A 45 12.91 -1.01 -7.35
C SER A 45 13.41 -2.01 -6.31
N ALA A 46 12.54 -2.26 -5.34
CA ALA A 46 12.79 -3.21 -4.26
C ALA A 46 11.50 -3.93 -3.89
N LYS A 47 11.61 -5.23 -3.63
CA LYS A 47 10.55 -6.04 -3.07
C LYS A 47 10.56 -5.93 -1.55
N ALA A 48 9.40 -5.61 -0.99
CA ALA A 48 9.17 -5.69 0.44
C ALA A 48 8.31 -6.92 0.75
N THR A 49 8.66 -7.63 1.82
CA THR A 49 7.85 -8.71 2.38
C THR A 49 7.58 -8.41 3.85
N LEU A 50 6.30 -8.26 4.20
CA LEU A 50 5.83 -8.13 5.57
C LEU A 50 5.44 -9.50 6.11
N THR A 51 6.02 -9.92 7.23
CA THR A 51 5.72 -11.21 7.88
C THR A 51 5.19 -10.99 9.30
N ILE A 52 3.96 -11.44 9.57
CA ILE A 52 3.31 -11.37 10.89
C ILE A 52 2.64 -12.72 11.15
N ASN A 53 2.91 -13.35 12.31
CA ASN A 53 2.30 -14.62 12.72
C ASN A 53 2.31 -15.69 11.61
N ASN A 54 3.45 -15.87 10.95
CA ASN A 54 3.68 -16.75 9.79
C ASN A 54 2.95 -16.37 8.48
N GLN A 55 2.05 -15.38 8.50
CA GLN A 55 1.44 -14.84 7.29
C GLN A 55 2.36 -13.86 6.61
N LYS A 56 2.34 -13.85 5.26
CA LYS A 56 3.23 -13.04 4.43
C LYS A 56 2.44 -12.25 3.40
N GLY A 57 2.73 -10.95 3.32
CA GLY A 57 2.32 -10.09 2.22
C GLY A 57 3.55 -9.53 1.52
N SER A 58 3.57 -9.49 0.19
CA SER A 58 4.69 -8.91 -0.56
C SER A 58 4.22 -8.04 -1.70
N GLY A 59 5.05 -7.05 -2.03
CA GLY A 59 4.89 -6.23 -3.22
C GLY A 59 6.18 -5.50 -3.56
N ILE A 60 6.19 -4.86 -4.72
CA ILE A 60 7.36 -4.18 -5.26
C ILE A 60 7.10 -2.69 -5.20
N PHE A 61 8.02 -1.97 -4.57
CA PHE A 61 8.09 -0.52 -4.62
C PHE A 61 8.94 -0.10 -5.80
N HIS A 62 8.49 0.92 -6.51
CA HIS A 62 9.19 1.54 -7.63
C HIS A 62 9.38 3.02 -7.32
N PHE A 63 10.57 3.52 -7.62
CA PHE A 63 11.01 4.86 -7.31
C PHE A 63 11.46 5.60 -8.57
N ASP A 64 11.52 6.92 -8.52
CA ASP A 64 12.21 7.72 -9.53
C ASP A 64 13.72 7.80 -9.26
N ASP A 65 14.48 8.42 -10.16
CA ASP A 65 15.93 8.59 -10.05
C ASP A 65 16.38 9.41 -8.83
N THR A 66 15.45 10.11 -8.19
CA THR A 66 15.70 10.89 -6.96
C THR A 66 15.23 10.15 -5.71
N GLY A 67 14.76 8.91 -5.84
CA GLY A 67 14.28 8.07 -4.75
C GLY A 67 12.85 8.34 -4.31
N ASN A 68 12.07 9.16 -5.04
CA ASN A 68 10.66 9.37 -4.70
C ASN A 68 9.82 8.17 -5.11
N PHE A 69 8.84 7.82 -4.28
CA PHE A 69 7.87 6.79 -4.59
C PHE A 69 7.06 7.12 -5.86
N GLN A 70 7.08 6.22 -6.85
CA GLN A 70 6.25 6.31 -8.06
C GLN A 70 5.06 5.37 -8.00
N LYS A 71 5.28 4.09 -7.68
CA LYS A 71 4.22 3.09 -7.62
C LYS A 71 4.56 1.90 -6.72
N PHE A 72 3.52 1.24 -6.25
CA PHE A 72 3.59 -0.06 -5.59
C PHE A 72 2.77 -1.07 -6.39
N THR A 73 3.33 -2.24 -6.64
CA THR A 73 2.67 -3.33 -7.38
C THR A 73 2.66 -4.62 -6.58
N ALA A 74 1.54 -5.31 -6.55
CA ALA A 74 1.44 -6.65 -5.95
C ALA A 74 0.45 -7.52 -6.73
N LEU A 75 0.74 -8.81 -6.85
CA LEU A 75 -0.28 -9.81 -7.17
C LEU A 75 -1.12 -10.02 -5.92
N ARG A 76 -2.37 -9.57 -5.96
CA ARG A 76 -3.27 -9.50 -4.79
C ARG A 76 -4.59 -10.21 -5.08
N PHE A 77 -5.09 -10.97 -4.12
CA PHE A 77 -6.46 -11.50 -4.20
C PHE A 77 -7.47 -10.38 -3.91
N LYS A 78 -8.49 -10.25 -4.76
CA LYS A 78 -9.55 -9.25 -4.58
C LYS A 78 -10.66 -9.81 -3.66
N ASP A 79 -10.92 -11.11 -3.74
CA ASP A 79 -11.90 -11.84 -2.94
C ASP A 79 -11.38 -13.24 -2.54
N ILE A 80 -11.97 -13.84 -1.48
CA ILE A 80 -11.66 -15.21 -1.05
C ILE A 80 -11.94 -16.26 -2.14
N LYS A 81 -12.92 -15.99 -3.01
CA LYS A 81 -13.34 -16.88 -4.10
C LYS A 81 -12.44 -16.82 -5.32
N ASP A 82 -11.58 -15.81 -5.45
CA ASP A 82 -10.69 -15.67 -6.60
C ASP A 82 -9.71 -16.84 -6.64
N LYS A 83 -9.56 -17.48 -7.79
CA LYS A 83 -8.62 -18.60 -7.95
C LYS A 83 -7.19 -18.11 -7.98
N GLU A 84 -6.95 -17.03 -8.71
CA GLU A 84 -5.64 -16.41 -8.91
C GLU A 84 -5.66 -14.96 -8.47
N PRO A 85 -4.52 -14.40 -8.00
CA PRO A 85 -4.42 -12.99 -7.72
C PRO A 85 -4.37 -12.17 -9.02
N SER A 86 -4.81 -10.92 -8.95
CA SER A 86 -4.69 -9.96 -10.06
C SER A 86 -3.67 -8.88 -9.71
N LEU A 87 -3.08 -8.25 -10.74
CA LEU A 87 -2.15 -7.15 -10.51
C LEU A 87 -2.92 -5.98 -9.89
N TRP A 88 -2.45 -5.57 -8.71
CA TRP A 88 -2.94 -4.43 -7.97
C TRP A 88 -1.84 -3.37 -7.91
N THR A 89 -2.16 -2.18 -8.39
CA THR A 89 -1.19 -1.08 -8.55
C THR A 89 -1.66 0.16 -7.81
N VAL A 90 -0.80 0.71 -6.95
CA VAL A 90 -0.96 2.04 -6.36
C VAL A 90 0.03 2.96 -7.06
N THR A 91 -0.45 4.04 -7.69
CA THR A 91 0.40 4.99 -8.42
C THR A 91 0.32 6.37 -7.76
N ALA A 92 1.47 6.98 -7.48
CA ALA A 92 1.56 8.37 -7.07
C ALA A 92 1.28 9.29 -8.27
N LEU A 93 0.30 10.18 -8.10
CA LEU A 93 -0.05 11.22 -9.07
C LEU A 93 0.56 12.57 -8.70
N GLN A 94 0.71 12.82 -7.40
CA GLN A 94 1.35 14.00 -6.86
C GLN A 94 2.08 13.64 -5.58
N THR A 95 3.31 14.16 -5.46
CA THR A 95 4.15 14.04 -4.27
C THR A 95 4.39 15.44 -3.70
N SER A 96 4.39 15.57 -2.38
CA SER A 96 4.59 16.86 -1.70
C SER A 96 5.11 16.67 -0.29
N ILE A 97 5.86 17.67 0.19
CA ILE A 97 6.34 17.70 1.56
C ILE A 97 5.18 17.98 2.52
N ARG A 98 5.03 17.12 3.52
CA ARG A 98 4.11 17.24 4.66
C ARG A 98 4.86 16.94 5.93
N ASN A 99 4.86 17.87 6.89
CA ASN A 99 5.58 17.75 8.16
C ASN A 99 7.07 17.35 7.95
N ALA A 100 7.75 18.02 7.01
CA ALA A 100 9.14 17.73 6.61
C ALA A 100 9.39 16.35 5.97
N VAL A 101 8.37 15.56 5.68
CA VAL A 101 8.47 14.27 5.00
C VAL A 101 7.90 14.38 3.58
N ASN A 102 8.63 13.88 2.59
CA ASN A 102 8.12 13.83 1.21
C ASN A 102 7.23 12.59 1.03
N ILE A 103 5.94 12.80 0.75
CA ILE A 103 4.96 11.71 0.62
C ILE A 103 4.09 11.88 -0.63
N PRO A 104 3.52 10.79 -1.18
CA PRO A 104 2.49 10.91 -2.20
C PRO A 104 1.20 11.50 -1.60
N THR A 105 0.76 12.66 -2.07
CA THR A 105 -0.46 13.34 -1.60
C THR A 105 -1.67 13.10 -2.49
N GLU A 106 -1.45 12.67 -3.74
CA GLU A 106 -2.51 12.15 -4.60
C GLU A 106 -2.08 10.80 -5.15
N VAL A 107 -2.96 9.80 -5.04
CA VAL A 107 -2.72 8.46 -5.60
C VAL A 107 -3.96 7.96 -6.33
N LYS A 108 -3.73 7.08 -7.30
CA LYS A 108 -4.77 6.19 -7.84
C LYS A 108 -4.43 4.73 -7.55
N VAL A 109 -5.46 3.92 -7.38
CA VAL A 109 -5.35 2.49 -7.17
C VAL A 109 -6.13 1.77 -8.26
N GLU A 110 -5.46 0.85 -8.93
CA GLU A 110 -5.98 0.15 -10.10
C GLU A 110 -5.84 -1.36 -9.95
N TRP A 111 -6.85 -2.08 -10.47
CA TRP A 111 -6.80 -3.51 -10.71
C TRP A 111 -6.64 -3.75 -12.21
N GLU A 112 -5.71 -4.62 -12.60
CA GLU A 112 -5.66 -5.14 -13.95
C GLU A 112 -6.71 -6.24 -14.12
N LEU A 113 -7.67 -6.02 -15.02
CA LEU A 113 -8.70 -6.99 -15.38
C LEU A 113 -8.53 -7.39 -16.86
N GLU A 114 -9.13 -8.50 -17.27
CA GLU A 114 -9.13 -8.93 -18.67
C GLU A 114 -9.71 -7.87 -19.63
N THR A 115 -10.66 -7.06 -19.15
CA THR A 115 -11.28 -5.96 -19.91
C THR A 115 -10.48 -4.65 -19.86
N GLY A 116 -9.30 -4.66 -19.24
CA GLY A 116 -8.46 -3.50 -19.00
C GLY A 116 -8.44 -3.03 -17.54
N ASN A 117 -7.71 -1.95 -17.28
CA ASN A 117 -7.50 -1.43 -15.93
C ASN A 117 -8.79 -0.81 -15.35
N TRP A 118 -9.14 -1.23 -14.13
CA TRP A 118 -10.22 -0.64 -13.36
C TRP A 118 -9.66 0.22 -12.21
N THR A 119 -9.88 1.54 -12.29
CA THR A 119 -9.54 2.44 -11.19
C THR A 119 -10.54 2.27 -10.04
N TRP A 120 -10.08 1.63 -8.96
CA TRP A 120 -10.89 1.35 -7.78
C TRP A 120 -10.94 2.54 -6.81
N LEU A 121 -9.82 3.27 -6.66
CA LEU A 121 -9.73 4.40 -5.74
C LEU A 121 -8.91 5.54 -6.35
N LYS A 122 -9.37 6.77 -6.14
CA LYS A 122 -8.57 7.98 -6.23
C LYS A 122 -8.56 8.62 -4.85
N LEU A 123 -7.38 8.83 -4.29
CA LEU A 123 -7.21 9.32 -2.93
C LEU A 123 -6.40 10.61 -2.95
N LYS A 124 -6.87 11.60 -2.21
CA LYS A 124 -6.16 12.87 -1.98
C LYS A 124 -5.99 13.10 -0.48
N ILE A 125 -4.74 13.16 -0.04
CA ILE A 125 -4.39 13.49 1.34
C ILE A 125 -4.49 14.99 1.52
N LYS A 126 -5.45 15.42 2.34
CA LYS A 126 -5.63 16.84 2.70
C LYS A 126 -4.72 17.24 3.85
N GLU A 127 -4.72 16.42 4.89
CA GLU A 127 -3.96 16.63 6.11
C GLU A 127 -3.42 15.28 6.58
N ILE A 128 -2.21 15.29 7.12
CA ILE A 128 -1.58 14.17 7.81
C ILE A 128 -0.81 14.75 8.99
N ALA A 129 -0.86 14.08 10.13
CA ALA A 129 -0.11 14.45 11.32
C ALA A 129 0.54 13.20 11.90
N TYR A 130 1.74 13.36 12.44
CA TYR A 130 2.53 12.27 13.00
C TYR A 130 2.66 12.46 14.51
N ASN A 131 2.76 11.36 15.24
CA ASN A 131 3.03 11.36 16.69
C ASN A 131 2.07 12.26 17.49
N VAL A 132 0.78 12.25 17.13
CA VAL A 132 -0.24 13.04 17.80
C VAL A 132 -0.58 12.44 19.16
N GLU A 133 -0.63 13.28 20.20
CA GLU A 133 -1.05 12.85 21.55
C GLU A 133 -2.56 12.62 21.64
N GLN A 134 -3.33 13.32 20.81
CA GLN A 134 -4.78 13.23 20.73
C GLN A 134 -5.20 13.11 19.26
N MET A 135 -6.26 12.34 18.99
CA MET A 135 -6.75 12.21 17.63
C MET A 135 -7.23 13.58 17.11
N PRO A 136 -6.78 14.02 15.94
CA PRO A 136 -7.23 15.28 15.36
C PRO A 136 -8.72 15.18 15.04
N VAL A 137 -9.53 15.98 15.73
CA VAL A 137 -10.94 16.13 15.42
C VAL A 137 -11.05 17.07 14.22
N ARG A 138 -11.63 16.58 13.13
CA ARG A 138 -11.89 17.40 11.94
C ARG A 138 -12.74 18.60 12.35
N LYS A 139 -12.18 19.81 12.31
CA LYS A 139 -12.95 21.04 12.45
C LYS A 139 -13.80 21.17 11.18
N THR A 140 -15.11 20.98 11.32
CA THR A 140 -16.11 21.25 10.27
C THR A 140 -16.17 22.73 9.95
#